data_AF-A0A7C7R2U9-F1
#
_entry.id   AF-A0A7C7R2U9-F1
#
_cell.length_a   1.000
_cell.length_b   1.000
_cell.length_c   1.000
_cell.angle_alpha   90.00
_cell.angle_beta   90.00
_cell.angle_gamma   90.00
#
_symmetry.space_group_name_H-M   'P 1'
#
loop_
_entity.id
_entity.type
_entity.pdbx_description
1 polymer ?
#
loop_
_entity_poly.entity_id
_entity_poly.type
_entity_poly.pdbx_seq_one_letter_code
_entity_poly.pdbx_strand_id
1 'polypeptide(L)'
;MDKPKVGFYWCASCGGCEEAVVDLAETILDVVEVVDIVYWPCAMDFKREDVEAMPDGTMAACFVNGAVRTSEQRAMAELCRRKSQSLVAFGSCAHLGGVPGLANLHSRQSILQACYGDGVFTTVNPDRVVPGPRTERPEGSLELPELDGEVKRLDHCVTVDYYLPGCPPPVKLIVDAVTAIVENKLPPEGTVLAPDTALCHDCPRLDSKPEEPFIDRFRRPHQIPIDPEKCFLTQGLLCLGPATRSGCDNACIQGNMPCTGCMGPLSGVRDQGAAALSAVASLMATNDASQADRVAAELADLAGTLYRYGMPSSLLFKKAEQDRTGGVPCPSE
;
A
#
# COMPACT_ATOMS: atom_id res chain seq x y z
N MET A 1 8.63 -12.48 34.18
CA MET A 1 9.32 -11.61 33.23
C MET A 1 8.34 -10.55 32.81
N ASP A 2 8.77 -9.31 32.66
CA ASP A 2 7.90 -8.24 32.15
C ASP A 2 7.54 -8.55 30.69
N LYS A 3 6.29 -8.32 30.32
CA LYS A 3 5.80 -8.57 28.96
C LYS A 3 6.53 -7.64 27.98
N PRO A 4 6.92 -8.11 26.77
CA PRO A 4 7.45 -7.24 25.73
C PRO A 4 6.45 -6.12 25.41
N LYS A 5 6.96 -4.89 25.33
CA LYS A 5 6.15 -3.71 25.02
C LYS A 5 5.99 -3.56 23.51
N VAL A 6 4.76 -3.40 23.03
CA VAL A 6 4.42 -3.25 21.62
C VAL A 6 3.66 -1.95 21.39
N GLY A 7 3.93 -1.30 20.26
CA GLY A 7 3.18 -0.14 19.78
C GLY A 7 2.57 -0.35 18.39
N PHE A 8 1.48 0.35 18.13
CA PHE A 8 0.79 0.45 16.85
C PHE A 8 0.53 1.93 16.55
N TYR A 9 0.83 2.35 15.33
CA TYR A 9 0.61 3.74 14.93
C TYR A 9 0.25 3.88 13.46
N TRP A 10 -0.63 4.84 13.15
CA TRP A 10 -1.08 5.14 11.80
C TRP A 10 -0.47 6.43 11.22
N CYS A 11 0.00 6.38 9.98
CA CYS A 11 0.36 7.56 9.21
C CYS A 11 -0.77 7.91 8.22
N ALA A 12 -0.47 8.13 6.93
CA ALA A 12 -1.48 8.26 5.89
C ALA A 12 -2.13 6.88 5.63
N SER A 13 -3.09 6.54 6.49
CA SER A 13 -3.77 5.26 6.60
C SER A 13 -5.28 5.42 6.43
N CYS A 14 -5.96 4.30 6.16
CA CYS A 14 -7.42 4.23 6.09
C CYS A 14 -8.04 3.59 7.35
N GLY A 15 -7.24 3.24 8.37
CA GLY A 15 -7.69 2.51 9.55
C GLY A 15 -7.75 1.00 9.37
N GLY A 16 -7.73 0.48 8.13
CA GLY A 16 -7.91 -0.96 7.88
C GLY A 16 -6.84 -1.88 8.50
N CYS A 17 -5.61 -1.39 8.71
CA CYS A 17 -4.59 -2.18 9.43
C CYS A 17 -4.87 -2.24 10.94
N GLU A 18 -5.47 -1.20 11.52
CA GLU A 18 -5.91 -1.21 12.93
C GLU A 18 -7.09 -2.16 13.11
N GLU A 19 -8.08 -2.09 12.20
CA GLU A 19 -9.20 -3.03 12.19
C GLU A 19 -8.73 -4.48 12.02
N ALA A 20 -7.69 -4.73 11.21
CA ALA A 20 -7.12 -6.07 11.08
C ALA A 20 -6.49 -6.60 12.39
N VAL A 21 -6.06 -5.71 13.31
CA VAL A 21 -5.64 -6.11 14.66
C VAL A 21 -6.85 -6.41 15.54
N VAL A 22 -7.94 -5.65 15.39
CA VAL A 22 -9.21 -5.90 16.10
C VAL A 22 -9.88 -7.20 15.61
N ASP A 23 -9.74 -7.53 14.33
CA ASP A 23 -10.23 -8.77 13.70
C ASP A 23 -9.53 -10.04 14.19
N LEU A 24 -8.53 -9.93 15.08
CA LEU A 24 -8.08 -11.08 15.87
C LEU A 24 -9.21 -11.66 16.74
N ALA A 25 -10.28 -10.89 16.96
CA ALA A 25 -11.47 -11.28 17.72
C ALA A 25 -11.05 -11.80 19.11
N GLU A 26 -11.47 -13.01 19.51
CA GLU A 26 -11.12 -13.57 20.81
C GLU A 26 -9.60 -13.80 20.97
N THR A 27 -8.88 -14.04 19.87
CA THR A 27 -7.42 -14.27 19.85
C THR A 27 -6.62 -13.06 20.33
N ILE A 28 -7.22 -11.85 20.31
CA ILE A 28 -6.56 -10.66 20.85
C ILE A 28 -6.27 -10.78 22.35
N LEU A 29 -7.09 -11.57 23.07
CA LEU A 29 -6.91 -11.83 24.51
C LEU A 29 -5.60 -12.59 24.75
N ASP A 30 -5.28 -13.58 23.90
CA ASP A 30 -4.02 -14.32 23.97
C ASP A 30 -2.82 -13.39 23.70
N VAL A 31 -2.98 -12.43 22.78
CA VAL A 31 -1.94 -11.44 22.48
C VAL A 31 -1.66 -10.55 23.69
N VAL A 32 -2.68 -9.95 24.32
CA VAL A 32 -2.48 -9.08 25.49
C VAL A 32 -2.06 -9.85 26.75
N GLU A 33 -2.22 -11.18 26.78
CA GLU A 33 -1.63 -12.03 27.81
C GLU A 33 -0.10 -12.10 27.69
N VAL A 34 0.47 -11.97 26.49
CA VAL A 34 1.91 -12.12 26.25
C VAL A 34 2.64 -10.82 25.93
N VAL A 35 1.97 -9.76 25.45
CA VAL A 35 2.55 -8.43 25.22
C VAL A 35 1.87 -7.33 26.05
N ASP A 36 2.58 -6.23 26.26
CA ASP A 36 2.04 -4.99 26.84
C ASP A 36 1.88 -3.94 25.72
N ILE A 37 0.64 -3.54 25.42
CA ILE A 37 0.38 -2.52 24.40
C ILE A 37 0.54 -1.14 25.05
N VAL A 38 1.64 -0.47 24.70
CA VAL A 38 2.01 0.82 25.32
C VAL A 38 1.78 2.01 24.41
N TYR A 39 1.38 1.77 23.17
CA TYR A 39 1.01 2.83 22.24
C TYR A 39 0.04 2.30 21.19
N TRP A 40 -1.20 2.79 21.18
CA TRP A 40 -2.20 2.46 20.16
C TRP A 40 -3.33 3.50 20.18
N PRO A 41 -3.12 4.69 19.57
CA PRO A 41 -4.04 5.82 19.71
C PRO A 41 -5.42 5.58 19.07
N CYS A 42 -5.56 4.59 18.19
CA CYS A 42 -6.84 4.21 17.61
C CYS A 42 -7.76 3.51 18.64
N ALA A 43 -7.19 2.72 19.54
CA ALA A 43 -7.95 1.90 20.49
C ALA A 43 -7.86 2.41 21.94
N MET A 44 -6.84 3.22 22.26
CA MET A 44 -6.50 3.62 23.62
C MET A 44 -6.10 5.10 23.67
N ASP A 45 -6.15 5.70 24.86
CA ASP A 45 -5.99 7.16 25.04
C ASP A 45 -4.56 7.70 24.97
N PHE A 46 -3.58 6.88 24.57
CA PHE A 46 -2.18 7.32 24.45
C PHE A 46 -2.03 8.50 23.50
N LYS A 47 -1.29 9.51 23.95
CA LYS A 47 -0.97 10.72 23.19
C LYS A 47 0.50 10.71 22.79
N ARG A 48 0.86 11.62 21.90
CA ARG A 48 2.24 11.80 21.44
C ARG A 48 3.21 12.06 22.60
N GLU A 49 2.81 12.89 23.57
CA GLU A 49 3.62 13.24 24.73
C GLU A 49 3.99 12.02 25.59
N ASP A 50 3.07 11.05 25.71
CA ASP A 50 3.31 9.80 26.44
C ASP A 50 4.46 9.02 25.81
N VAL A 51 4.49 8.96 24.48
CA VAL A 51 5.55 8.27 23.71
C VAL A 51 6.86 9.04 23.75
N GLU A 52 6.83 10.37 23.67
CA GLU A 52 8.01 11.22 23.78
C GLU A 52 8.72 11.04 25.12
N ALA A 53 7.95 10.91 26.21
CA ALA A 53 8.45 10.70 27.57
C ALA A 53 9.05 9.30 27.81
N MET A 54 8.76 8.30 26.97
CA MET A 54 9.36 6.96 27.09
C MET A 54 10.87 7.02 26.84
N PRO A 55 11.72 6.24 27.53
CA PRO A 55 13.10 6.04 27.12
C PRO A 55 13.20 5.48 25.68
N ASP A 56 14.28 5.78 24.97
CA ASP A 56 14.53 5.22 23.64
C ASP A 56 14.68 3.68 23.72
N GLY A 57 14.21 2.98 22.69
CA GLY A 57 14.21 1.51 22.66
C GLY A 57 13.30 0.81 23.69
N THR A 58 12.35 1.54 24.30
CA THR A 58 11.40 0.96 25.29
C THR A 58 10.49 -0.10 24.68
N MET A 59 10.02 0.09 23.45
CA MET A 59 9.17 -0.87 22.76
C MET A 59 10.04 -1.98 22.16
N ALA A 60 9.70 -3.24 22.44
CA ALA A 60 10.29 -4.38 21.74
C ALA A 60 10.00 -4.31 20.24
N ALA A 61 8.77 -3.92 19.88
CA ALA A 61 8.39 -3.65 18.50
C ALA A 61 7.37 -2.52 18.37
N CYS A 62 7.42 -1.78 17.27
CA CYS A 62 6.38 -0.83 16.88
C CYS A 62 5.94 -1.12 15.43
N PHE A 63 4.65 -1.35 15.25
CA PHE A 63 3.99 -1.58 13.97
C PHE A 63 3.45 -0.26 13.45
N VAL A 64 4.11 0.32 12.45
CA VAL A 64 3.67 1.58 11.84
C VAL A 64 2.99 1.28 10.52
N ASN A 65 1.70 1.62 10.44
CA ASN A 65 0.91 1.51 9.21
C ASN A 65 0.73 2.88 8.52
N GLY A 66 0.21 2.84 7.29
CA GLY A 66 0.03 4.05 6.49
C GLY A 66 1.32 4.54 5.82
N ALA A 67 1.16 5.31 4.75
CA ALA A 67 2.29 5.95 4.07
C ALA A 67 2.68 7.27 4.76
N VAL A 68 3.82 7.86 4.42
CA VAL A 68 4.23 9.18 4.94
C VAL A 68 3.95 10.24 3.89
N ARG A 69 3.13 11.23 4.23
CA ARG A 69 2.73 12.33 3.35
C ARG A 69 2.68 13.70 4.03
N THR A 70 2.74 13.77 5.36
CA THR A 70 2.80 15.03 6.11
C THR A 70 4.03 15.13 7.01
N SER A 71 4.38 16.36 7.41
CA SER A 71 5.48 16.60 8.35
C SER A 71 5.25 15.93 9.71
N GLU A 72 4.01 15.91 10.21
CA GLU A 72 3.64 15.21 11.44
C GLU A 72 3.87 13.69 11.32
N GLN A 73 3.43 13.07 10.21
CA GLN A 73 3.63 11.64 9.97
C GLN A 73 5.11 11.28 9.91
N ARG A 74 5.95 12.13 9.31
CA ARG A 74 7.41 11.97 9.32
C ARG A 74 7.95 12.02 10.75
N ALA A 75 7.60 13.04 11.52
CA ALA A 75 8.05 13.19 12.90
C ALA A 75 7.63 12.01 13.78
N MET A 76 6.43 11.48 13.57
CA MET A 76 5.92 10.33 14.29
C MET A 76 6.58 9.01 13.86
N ALA A 77 6.91 8.83 12.58
CA ALA A 77 7.71 7.70 12.12
C ALA A 77 9.10 7.71 12.77
N GLU A 78 9.76 8.88 12.83
CA GLU A 78 11.05 9.06 13.51
C GLU A 78 10.96 8.79 15.02
N LEU A 79 9.89 9.25 15.68
CA LEU A 79 9.64 8.97 17.08
C LEU A 79 9.44 7.47 17.32
N CYS A 80 8.56 6.82 16.55
CA CYS A 80 8.31 5.38 16.64
C CYS A 80 9.61 4.59 16.44
N ARG A 81 10.45 4.97 15.47
CA ARG A 81 11.76 4.36 15.26
C ARG A 81 12.68 4.49 16.47
N ARG A 82 12.81 5.70 17.04
CA ARG A 82 13.68 5.92 18.22
C ARG A 82 13.21 5.14 19.45
N LYS A 83 11.89 5.03 19.64
CA LYS A 83 11.31 4.36 20.81
C LYS A 83 11.21 2.84 20.67
N SER A 84 11.51 2.26 19.50
CA SER A 84 11.39 0.83 19.24
C SER A 84 12.73 0.16 18.96
N GLN A 85 12.89 -1.06 19.47
CA GLN A 85 13.98 -1.96 19.11
C GLN A 85 13.75 -2.54 17.72
N SER A 86 12.52 -2.96 17.41
CA SER A 86 12.09 -3.33 16.07
C SER A 86 11.00 -2.40 15.53
N LEU A 87 11.15 -1.88 14.30
CA LEU A 87 10.13 -1.14 13.58
C LEU A 87 9.63 -1.98 12.40
N VAL A 88 8.32 -2.24 12.38
CA VAL A 88 7.67 -3.05 11.35
C VAL A 88 6.81 -2.13 10.47
N ALA A 89 7.05 -2.15 9.15
CA ALA A 89 6.15 -1.51 8.20
C ALA A 89 4.89 -2.38 8.05
N PHE A 90 3.81 -1.94 8.67
CA PHE A 90 2.58 -2.71 8.81
C PHE A 90 1.56 -2.33 7.71
N GLY A 91 1.35 -3.23 6.76
CA GLY A 91 0.44 -3.05 5.63
C GLY A 91 1.08 -2.41 4.39
N SER A 92 0.37 -2.52 3.26
CA SER A 92 0.86 -2.10 1.94
C SER A 92 1.19 -0.62 1.89
N CYS A 93 0.50 0.22 2.66
CA CYS A 93 0.78 1.67 2.68
C CYS A 93 2.17 1.96 3.28
N ALA A 94 2.52 1.33 4.40
CA ALA A 94 3.83 1.51 5.02
C ALA A 94 4.93 0.81 4.22
N HIS A 95 4.64 -0.37 3.67
CA HIS A 95 5.60 -1.18 2.92
C HIS A 95 5.88 -0.64 1.50
N LEU A 96 4.84 -0.26 0.75
CA LEU A 96 4.90 0.02 -0.69
C LEU A 96 4.43 1.44 -1.05
N GLY A 97 3.79 2.15 -0.12
CA GLY A 97 3.15 3.45 -0.32
C GLY A 97 1.63 3.36 -0.51
N GLY A 98 1.11 2.19 -0.89
CA GLY A 98 -0.32 1.88 -0.94
C GLY A 98 -1.11 2.71 -1.95
N VAL A 99 -2.44 2.65 -1.83
CA VAL A 99 -3.37 3.43 -2.66
C VAL A 99 -3.12 4.94 -2.59
N PRO A 100 -2.84 5.56 -1.42
CA PRO A 100 -2.48 6.97 -1.36
C PRO A 100 -1.29 7.31 -2.27
N GLY A 101 -0.37 6.37 -2.48
CA GLY A 101 0.79 6.50 -3.34
C GLY A 101 0.51 6.89 -4.79
N LEU A 102 -0.69 6.63 -5.31
CA LEU A 102 -1.11 7.09 -6.64
C LEU A 102 -1.12 8.63 -6.76
N ALA A 103 -1.18 9.35 -5.63
CA ALA A 103 -1.01 10.80 -5.61
C ALA A 103 0.32 11.25 -6.21
N ASN A 104 1.35 10.39 -6.29
CA ASN A 104 2.62 10.72 -6.95
C ASN A 104 2.51 10.84 -8.48
N LEU A 105 1.36 10.49 -9.07
CA LEU A 105 1.07 10.74 -10.49
C LEU A 105 0.59 12.17 -10.76
N HIS A 106 0.36 12.95 -9.70
CA HIS A 106 -0.19 14.30 -9.74
C HIS A 106 0.64 15.25 -8.88
N SER A 107 0.57 16.55 -9.16
CA SER A 107 1.22 17.54 -8.30
C SER A 107 0.38 17.79 -7.05
N ARG A 108 1.04 18.17 -5.94
CA ARG A 108 0.34 18.60 -4.72
C ARG A 108 -0.70 19.68 -5.00
N GLN A 109 -0.37 20.64 -5.86
CA GLN A 109 -1.28 21.72 -6.24
C GLN A 109 -2.52 21.20 -6.97
N SER A 110 -2.37 20.27 -7.94
CA SER A 110 -3.54 19.76 -8.66
C SER A 110 -4.44 18.92 -7.75
N ILE A 111 -3.87 18.20 -6.78
CA ILE A 111 -4.64 17.47 -5.76
C ILE A 111 -5.43 18.45 -4.88
N LEU A 112 -4.78 19.49 -4.35
CA LEU A 112 -5.47 20.50 -3.53
C LEU A 112 -6.57 21.21 -4.33
N GLN A 113 -6.33 21.51 -5.60
CA GLN A 113 -7.35 22.11 -6.47
C GLN A 113 -8.52 21.15 -6.72
N ALA A 114 -8.27 19.85 -6.88
CA ALA A 114 -9.33 18.86 -7.06
C ALA A 114 -10.21 18.68 -5.82
N CYS A 115 -9.71 19.00 -4.62
CA CYS A 115 -10.47 18.92 -3.37
C CYS A 115 -11.12 20.24 -2.96
N TYR A 116 -10.39 21.35 -3.09
CA TYR A 116 -10.74 22.65 -2.50
C TYR A 116 -10.97 23.76 -3.54
N GLY A 117 -10.66 23.50 -4.80
CA GLY A 117 -10.64 24.51 -5.85
C GLY A 117 -11.98 24.77 -6.54
N ASP A 118 -11.98 25.78 -7.39
CA ASP A 118 -13.07 26.10 -8.32
C ASP A 118 -13.41 24.90 -9.21
N GLY A 119 -14.70 24.60 -9.32
CA GLY A 119 -15.23 23.49 -10.15
C GLY A 119 -15.57 22.23 -9.36
N VAL A 120 -15.20 22.14 -8.08
CA VAL A 120 -15.72 21.09 -7.19
C VAL A 120 -17.17 21.42 -6.84
N PHE A 121 -18.10 20.60 -7.34
CA PHE A 121 -19.55 20.87 -7.30
C PHE A 121 -20.08 21.22 -5.89
N THR A 122 -19.53 20.62 -4.85
CA THR A 122 -19.99 20.79 -3.47
C THR A 122 -19.18 21.79 -2.65
N THR A 123 -18.10 22.35 -3.18
CA THR A 123 -17.18 23.22 -2.42
C THR A 123 -17.48 24.68 -2.69
N VAL A 124 -17.95 25.39 -1.66
CA VAL A 124 -18.13 26.86 -1.71
C VAL A 124 -16.83 27.52 -1.24
N ASN A 125 -16.00 27.97 -2.19
CA ASN A 125 -14.70 28.60 -1.91
C ASN A 125 -14.43 29.81 -2.83
N PRO A 126 -15.21 30.90 -2.69
CA PRO A 126 -15.11 32.06 -3.60
C PRO A 126 -13.73 32.74 -3.54
N ASP A 127 -13.05 32.65 -2.41
CA ASP A 127 -11.74 33.26 -2.17
C ASP A 127 -10.58 32.36 -2.61
N ARG A 128 -10.87 31.16 -3.14
CA ARG A 128 -9.89 30.18 -3.64
C ARG A 128 -8.82 29.83 -2.62
N VAL A 129 -9.20 29.78 -1.34
CA VAL A 129 -8.29 29.47 -0.24
C VAL A 129 -8.06 27.96 -0.19
N VAL A 130 -6.80 27.54 -0.13
CA VAL A 130 -6.43 26.13 0.11
C VAL A 130 -5.82 25.99 1.51
N PRO A 131 -5.96 24.83 2.17
CA PRO A 131 -5.32 24.59 3.46
C PRO A 131 -3.80 24.81 3.37
N GLY A 132 -3.28 25.60 4.30
CA GLY A 132 -1.85 25.86 4.47
C GLY A 132 -1.41 25.57 5.90
N PRO A 133 -0.08 25.54 6.16
CA PRO A 133 0.45 25.13 7.44
C PRO A 133 0.13 26.09 8.60
N ARG A 134 -0.23 27.34 8.27
CA ARG A 134 -0.61 28.34 9.27
C ARG A 134 -1.69 29.26 8.73
N THR A 135 -2.70 29.57 9.54
CA THR A 135 -3.77 30.52 9.23
C THR A 135 -4.08 31.35 10.45
N GLU A 136 -4.06 32.68 10.31
CA GLU A 136 -4.42 33.60 11.39
C GLU A 136 -5.94 33.83 11.42
N ARG A 137 -6.53 33.76 12.62
CA ARG A 137 -7.96 34.03 12.89
C ARG A 137 -8.11 34.92 14.13
N PRO A 138 -9.26 35.60 14.31
CA PRO A 138 -9.53 36.38 15.53
C PRO A 138 -9.35 35.56 16.83
N GLU A 139 -9.63 34.26 16.79
CA GLU A 139 -9.53 33.34 17.91
C GLU A 139 -8.10 32.84 18.19
N GLY A 140 -7.16 33.09 17.26
CA GLY A 140 -5.77 32.66 17.36
C GLY A 140 -5.20 32.14 16.04
N SER A 141 -3.98 31.62 16.11
CA SER A 141 -3.32 31.01 14.96
C SER A 141 -3.63 29.51 14.91
N LEU A 142 -4.07 29.04 13.74
CA LEU A 142 -4.33 27.63 13.47
C LEU A 142 -3.16 27.05 12.68
N GLU A 143 -2.69 25.87 13.07
CA GLU A 143 -1.58 25.17 12.41
C GLU A 143 -2.04 23.83 11.85
N LEU A 144 -1.50 23.48 10.68
CA LEU A 144 -1.67 22.19 10.05
C LEU A 144 -0.31 21.60 9.69
N PRO A 145 -0.15 20.26 9.72
CA PRO A 145 1.04 19.62 9.19
C PRO A 145 1.28 20.02 7.73
N GLU A 146 2.55 20.20 7.36
CA GLU A 146 2.91 20.46 5.98
C GLU A 146 2.60 19.23 5.14
N LEU A 147 1.89 19.42 4.02
CA LEU A 147 1.62 18.38 3.05
C LEU A 147 2.80 18.27 2.07
N ASP A 148 3.47 17.12 2.07
CA ASP A 148 4.60 16.85 1.17
C ASP A 148 4.11 16.82 -0.30
N GLY A 149 5.01 17.09 -1.24
CA GLY A 149 4.77 16.93 -2.67
C GLY A 149 4.54 15.48 -3.08
N GLU A 150 5.07 14.55 -2.30
CA GLU A 150 5.17 13.13 -2.63
C GLU A 150 4.73 12.26 -1.44
N VAL A 151 4.08 11.14 -1.72
CA VAL A 151 3.88 10.05 -0.79
C VAL A 151 5.15 9.21 -0.75
N LYS A 152 5.57 8.86 0.47
CA LYS A 152 6.73 8.03 0.76
C LYS A 152 6.29 6.78 1.51
N ARG A 153 6.92 5.64 1.23
CA ARG A 153 6.85 4.46 2.12
C ARG A 153 7.67 4.71 3.38
N LEU A 154 7.48 3.90 4.41
CA LEU A 154 8.06 4.13 5.73
C LEU A 154 9.59 4.12 5.70
N ASP A 155 10.18 3.20 4.95
CA ASP A 155 11.63 3.03 4.77
C ASP A 155 12.31 4.13 3.94
N HIS A 156 11.56 5.04 3.32
CA HIS A 156 12.10 6.29 2.78
C HIS A 156 12.34 7.36 3.84
N CYS A 157 11.82 7.16 5.06
CA CYS A 157 11.86 8.15 6.13
C CYS A 157 12.71 7.67 7.32
N VAL A 158 12.63 6.39 7.66
CA VAL A 158 13.33 5.79 8.82
C VAL A 158 13.79 4.37 8.50
N THR A 159 14.75 3.84 9.24
CA THR A 159 15.15 2.43 9.12
C THR A 159 14.01 1.51 9.57
N VAL A 160 13.60 0.60 8.69
CA VAL A 160 12.57 -0.43 8.95
C VAL A 160 13.25 -1.79 9.01
N ASP A 161 12.90 -2.59 10.03
CA ASP A 161 13.53 -3.89 10.23
C ASP A 161 12.74 -5.01 9.55
N TYR A 162 11.40 -4.92 9.51
CA TYR A 162 10.54 -5.94 8.90
C TYR A 162 9.35 -5.32 8.16
N TYR A 163 8.78 -6.08 7.24
CA TYR A 163 7.59 -5.67 6.48
C TYR A 163 6.49 -6.69 6.64
N LEU A 164 5.28 -6.26 7.00
CA LEU A 164 4.11 -7.12 7.09
C LEU A 164 3.12 -6.72 5.98
N PRO A 165 3.05 -7.46 4.86
CA PRO A 165 2.36 -7.01 3.65
C PRO A 165 0.84 -7.24 3.70
N GLY A 166 0.11 -6.53 2.83
CA GLY A 166 -1.34 -6.67 2.63
C GLY A 166 -2.12 -5.36 2.84
N CYS A 167 -3.31 -5.27 2.25
CA CYS A 167 -4.17 -4.07 2.31
C CYS A 167 -5.59 -4.43 2.76
N PRO A 168 -5.81 -4.79 4.04
CA PRO A 168 -4.80 -4.89 5.11
C PRO A 168 -4.09 -6.25 5.16
N PRO A 169 -3.05 -6.43 6.00
CA PRO A 169 -2.43 -7.72 6.25
C PRO A 169 -3.43 -8.76 6.77
N PRO A 170 -3.41 -10.01 6.26
CA PRO A 170 -4.20 -11.11 6.79
C PRO A 170 -3.92 -11.37 8.27
N VAL A 171 -4.97 -11.65 9.06
CA VAL A 171 -4.91 -11.88 10.52
C VAL A 171 -3.85 -12.92 10.90
N LYS A 172 -3.77 -14.02 10.13
CA LYS A 172 -2.77 -15.07 10.36
C LYS A 172 -1.34 -14.53 10.33
N LEU A 173 -1.00 -13.66 9.37
CA LEU A 173 0.33 -13.08 9.28
C LEU A 173 0.63 -12.09 10.42
N ILE A 174 -0.41 -11.40 10.93
CA ILE A 174 -0.29 -10.53 12.10
C ILE A 174 0.06 -11.37 13.33
N VAL A 175 -0.67 -12.46 13.58
CA VAL A 175 -0.42 -13.38 14.70
C VAL A 175 0.97 -14.01 14.59
N ASP A 176 1.37 -14.47 13.40
CA ASP A 176 2.69 -15.05 13.15
C ASP A 176 3.80 -14.03 13.44
N ALA A 177 3.63 -12.77 13.01
CA ALA A 177 4.60 -11.70 13.26
C ALA A 177 4.73 -11.36 14.75
N VAL A 178 3.62 -11.20 15.47
CA VAL A 178 3.62 -10.93 16.91
C VAL A 178 4.27 -12.10 17.67
N THR A 179 3.93 -13.33 17.31
CA THR A 179 4.49 -14.53 17.93
C THR A 179 6.01 -14.61 17.70
N ALA A 180 6.48 -14.34 16.48
CA ALA A 180 7.92 -14.33 16.19
C ALA A 180 8.69 -13.29 17.02
N ILE A 181 8.08 -12.13 17.30
CA ILE A 181 8.66 -11.08 18.16
C ILE A 181 8.70 -11.56 19.62
N VAL A 182 7.60 -12.10 20.14
CA VAL A 182 7.50 -12.58 21.53
C VAL A 182 8.49 -13.72 21.81
N GLU A 183 8.63 -14.64 20.86
CA GLU A 183 9.55 -15.78 20.98
C GLU A 183 11.00 -15.41 20.64
N ASN A 184 11.27 -14.18 20.20
CA ASN A 184 12.56 -13.74 19.69
C ASN A 184 13.10 -14.65 18.56
N LYS A 185 12.20 -15.09 17.67
CA LYS A 185 12.48 -15.94 16.50
C LYS A 185 12.24 -15.17 15.20
N LEU A 186 12.76 -13.95 15.15
CA LEU A 186 12.63 -13.11 13.97
C LEU A 186 13.58 -13.59 12.85
N PRO A 187 13.15 -13.53 11.57
CA PRO A 187 14.04 -13.76 10.44
C PRO A 187 15.10 -12.64 10.33
N PRO A 188 16.03 -12.72 9.37
CA PRO A 188 16.94 -11.60 9.11
C PRO A 188 16.20 -10.29 8.84
N GLU A 189 16.77 -9.17 9.30
CA GLU A 189 16.25 -7.83 9.00
C GLU A 189 16.08 -7.61 7.48
N GLY A 190 15.09 -6.82 7.11
CA GLY A 190 14.66 -6.58 5.74
C GLY A 190 13.68 -7.62 5.19
N THR A 191 13.38 -8.68 5.96
CA THR A 191 12.44 -9.73 5.53
C THR A 191 11.00 -9.22 5.48
N VAL A 192 10.29 -9.59 4.41
CA VAL A 192 8.84 -9.49 4.33
C VAL A 192 8.24 -10.71 5.03
N LEU A 193 7.50 -10.51 6.12
CA LEU A 193 6.91 -11.52 7.00
C LEU A 193 5.68 -12.18 6.35
N ALA A 194 5.89 -12.81 5.20
CA ALA A 194 4.88 -13.53 4.43
C ALA A 194 5.59 -14.55 3.51
N PRO A 195 4.89 -15.62 3.07
CA PRO A 195 5.51 -16.65 2.23
C PRO A 195 6.14 -16.05 0.97
N ASP A 196 7.31 -16.56 0.56
CA ASP A 196 8.05 -16.04 -0.60
C ASP A 196 7.75 -16.80 -1.89
N THR A 197 6.47 -16.97 -2.17
CA THR A 197 5.97 -17.59 -3.39
C THR A 197 4.94 -16.68 -4.05
N ALA A 198 4.78 -16.82 -5.36
CA ALA A 198 3.74 -16.11 -6.09
C ALA A 198 2.36 -16.62 -5.66
N LEU A 199 1.34 -15.76 -5.69
CA LEU A 199 -0.03 -16.12 -5.37
C LEU A 199 -0.57 -17.24 -6.29
N CYS A 200 0.02 -17.42 -7.47
CA CYS A 200 -0.33 -18.55 -8.33
C CYS A 200 0.00 -19.92 -7.73
N HIS A 201 0.97 -20.00 -6.80
CA HIS A 201 1.43 -21.26 -6.21
C HIS A 201 0.31 -22.02 -5.48
N ASP A 202 -0.55 -21.30 -4.76
CA ASP A 202 -1.67 -21.85 -3.99
C ASP A 202 -3.05 -21.46 -4.57
N CYS A 203 -3.06 -20.91 -5.80
CA CYS A 203 -4.29 -20.48 -6.45
C CYS A 203 -5.15 -21.70 -6.84
N PRO A 204 -6.44 -21.75 -6.45
CA PRO A 204 -7.32 -22.89 -6.76
C PRO A 204 -7.64 -23.04 -8.25
N ARG A 205 -7.25 -22.05 -9.08
CA ARG A 205 -7.49 -22.03 -10.53
C ARG A 205 -6.24 -22.42 -11.32
N LEU A 206 -5.14 -22.79 -10.66
CA LEU A 206 -3.86 -23.03 -11.32
C LEU A 206 -3.96 -24.10 -12.41
N ASP A 207 -4.65 -25.21 -12.13
CA ASP A 207 -4.77 -26.36 -13.05
C ASP A 207 -5.59 -26.06 -14.31
N SER A 208 -6.39 -24.99 -14.30
CA SER A 208 -7.14 -24.55 -15.48
C SER A 208 -6.28 -23.76 -16.49
N LYS A 209 -5.02 -23.45 -16.15
CA LYS A 209 -4.12 -22.68 -17.01
C LYS A 209 -3.52 -23.61 -18.08
N PRO A 210 -3.68 -23.31 -19.39
CA PRO A 210 -3.04 -24.08 -20.45
C PRO A 210 -1.52 -23.87 -20.44
N GLU A 211 -0.78 -24.79 -21.09
CA GLU A 211 0.68 -24.68 -21.26
C GLU A 211 1.08 -23.38 -21.98
N GLU A 212 0.25 -22.95 -22.94
CA GLU A 212 0.40 -21.71 -23.70
C GLU A 212 -0.74 -20.72 -23.35
N PRO A 213 -0.59 -19.93 -22.27
CA PRO A 213 -1.64 -19.02 -21.78
C PRO A 213 -1.65 -17.69 -22.56
N PHE A 214 -1.63 -17.76 -23.88
CA PHE A 214 -1.61 -16.57 -24.71
C PHE A 214 -2.93 -15.79 -24.65
N ILE A 215 -2.82 -14.47 -24.61
CA ILE A 215 -3.94 -13.53 -24.51
C ILE A 215 -3.99 -12.74 -25.82
N ASP A 216 -5.12 -12.83 -26.51
CA ASP A 216 -5.43 -12.10 -27.73
C ASP A 216 -6.13 -10.77 -27.47
N ARG A 217 -6.78 -10.64 -26.30
CA ARG A 217 -7.46 -9.42 -25.85
C ARG A 217 -7.58 -9.33 -24.33
N PHE A 218 -7.54 -8.12 -23.80
CA PHE A 218 -7.87 -7.82 -22.43
C PHE A 218 -9.34 -7.43 -22.26
N ARG A 219 -9.87 -7.72 -21.09
CA ARG A 219 -11.24 -7.43 -20.68
C ARG A 219 -11.23 -6.90 -19.26
N ARG A 220 -12.20 -6.04 -18.95
CA ARG A 220 -12.48 -5.58 -17.59
C ARG A 220 -13.54 -6.49 -16.96
N PRO A 221 -13.53 -6.68 -15.63
CA PRO A 221 -14.47 -7.59 -14.95
C PRO A 221 -15.95 -7.38 -15.28
N HIS A 222 -16.38 -6.15 -15.56
CA HIS A 222 -17.78 -5.84 -15.90
C HIS A 222 -18.17 -6.15 -17.36
N GLN A 223 -17.21 -6.51 -18.22
CA GLN A 223 -17.45 -6.72 -19.66
C GLN A 223 -17.82 -8.17 -19.99
N ILE A 224 -17.59 -9.11 -19.07
CA ILE A 224 -17.87 -10.53 -19.27
C ILE A 224 -18.39 -11.19 -17.99
N PRO A 225 -19.22 -12.24 -18.10
CA PRO A 225 -19.41 -13.18 -17.01
C PRO A 225 -18.10 -13.93 -16.76
N ILE A 226 -17.62 -13.92 -15.51
CA ILE A 226 -16.36 -14.55 -15.15
C ILE A 226 -16.60 -16.00 -14.73
N ASP A 227 -15.96 -16.94 -15.43
CA ASP A 227 -15.97 -18.35 -15.09
C ASP A 227 -15.16 -18.56 -13.79
N PRO A 228 -15.79 -19.06 -12.70
CA PRO A 228 -15.15 -19.20 -11.40
C PRO A 228 -14.11 -20.33 -11.36
N GLU A 229 -14.13 -21.27 -12.31
CA GLU A 229 -13.23 -22.42 -12.35
C GLU A 229 -11.97 -22.13 -13.17
N LYS A 230 -12.02 -21.14 -14.07
CA LYS A 230 -10.91 -20.80 -14.98
C LYS A 230 -10.04 -19.67 -14.46
N CYS A 231 -8.75 -19.77 -14.75
CA CYS A 231 -7.77 -18.72 -14.51
C CYS A 231 -8.24 -17.40 -15.13
N PHE A 232 -8.09 -16.29 -14.40
CA PHE A 232 -8.52 -14.97 -14.89
C PHE A 232 -7.72 -14.55 -16.12
N LEU A 233 -6.41 -14.82 -16.16
CA LEU A 233 -5.56 -14.43 -17.29
C LEU A 233 -6.00 -15.09 -18.60
N THR A 234 -6.38 -16.37 -18.55
CA THR A 234 -6.84 -17.12 -19.74
C THR A 234 -8.22 -16.67 -20.22
N GLN A 235 -8.95 -15.93 -19.40
CA GLN A 235 -10.21 -15.28 -19.74
C GLN A 235 -10.01 -13.83 -20.26
N GLY A 236 -8.76 -13.38 -20.38
CA GLY A 236 -8.41 -12.01 -20.76
C GLY A 236 -8.55 -10.99 -19.62
N LEU A 237 -8.71 -11.44 -18.37
CA LEU A 237 -8.81 -10.56 -17.21
C LEU A 237 -7.42 -10.38 -16.59
N LEU A 238 -6.94 -9.13 -16.54
CA LEU A 238 -5.66 -8.82 -15.93
C LEU A 238 -5.67 -9.18 -14.44
N CYS A 239 -4.81 -10.14 -14.06
CA CYS A 239 -4.63 -10.62 -12.69
C CYS A 239 -3.15 -10.52 -12.30
N LEU A 240 -2.88 -9.84 -11.19
CA LEU A 240 -1.50 -9.59 -10.72
C LEU A 240 -0.92 -10.73 -9.87
N GLY A 241 -1.65 -11.83 -9.70
CA GLY A 241 -1.23 -13.00 -8.91
C GLY A 241 0.19 -13.50 -9.22
N PRO A 242 0.62 -13.62 -10.50
CA PRO A 242 1.98 -14.05 -10.83
C PRO A 242 3.09 -13.13 -10.31
N ALA A 243 2.80 -11.83 -10.16
CA ALA A 243 3.75 -10.82 -9.69
C ALA A 243 3.51 -10.42 -8.23
N THR A 244 2.69 -11.18 -7.49
CA THR A 244 2.26 -10.83 -6.14
C THR A 244 2.54 -11.97 -5.18
N ARG A 245 3.02 -11.63 -3.99
CA ARG A 245 3.25 -12.56 -2.90
C ARG A 245 1.97 -13.28 -2.47
N SER A 246 2.09 -14.56 -2.10
CA SER A 246 1.01 -15.34 -1.50
C SER A 246 0.82 -15.00 -0.01
N GLY A 247 -0.07 -15.74 0.68
CA GLY A 247 -0.35 -15.57 2.11
C GLY A 247 -1.63 -14.79 2.44
N CYS A 248 -2.42 -14.38 1.44
CA CYS A 248 -3.74 -13.76 1.62
C CYS A 248 -4.92 -14.73 1.42
N ASP A 249 -4.64 -16.04 1.49
CA ASP A 249 -5.61 -17.13 1.31
C ASP A 249 -6.46 -17.02 0.03
N ASN A 250 -5.91 -16.35 -0.99
CA ASN A 250 -6.58 -16.14 -2.27
C ASN A 250 -7.96 -15.45 -2.16
N ALA A 251 -8.17 -14.58 -1.16
CA ALA A 251 -9.47 -13.96 -0.86
C ALA A 251 -10.17 -13.33 -2.08
N CYS A 252 -9.46 -12.58 -2.92
CA CYS A 252 -10.03 -12.01 -4.15
C CYS A 252 -10.47 -13.10 -5.13
N ILE A 253 -9.65 -14.13 -5.30
CA ILE A 253 -9.89 -15.25 -6.23
C ILE A 253 -11.13 -16.04 -5.81
N GLN A 254 -11.29 -16.27 -4.50
CA GLN A 254 -12.47 -16.89 -3.91
C GLN A 254 -13.73 -16.03 -4.10
N GLY A 255 -13.59 -14.70 -4.03
CA GLY A 255 -14.64 -13.74 -4.39
C GLY A 255 -14.89 -13.58 -5.89
N ASN A 256 -14.34 -14.48 -6.73
CA ASN A 256 -14.40 -14.42 -8.20
C ASN A 256 -13.88 -13.10 -8.80
N MET A 257 -12.85 -12.51 -8.20
CA MET A 257 -12.19 -11.30 -8.68
C MET A 257 -10.68 -11.51 -8.88
N PRO A 258 -10.07 -10.93 -9.94
CA PRO A 258 -8.63 -11.04 -10.17
C PRO A 258 -7.83 -10.35 -9.06
N CYS A 259 -6.64 -10.88 -8.78
CA CYS A 259 -5.71 -10.27 -7.81
C CYS A 259 -5.28 -8.88 -8.28
N THR A 260 -5.28 -7.93 -7.35
CA THR A 260 -4.91 -6.52 -7.56
C THR A 260 -3.52 -6.17 -7.03
N GLY A 261 -2.79 -7.12 -6.44
CA GLY A 261 -1.38 -6.94 -6.09
C GLY A 261 -1.05 -6.39 -4.71
N CYS A 262 -2.00 -6.33 -3.77
CA CYS A 262 -1.82 -5.64 -2.49
C CYS A 262 -0.76 -6.23 -1.54
N MET A 263 -0.42 -7.51 -1.70
CA MET A 263 0.63 -8.19 -0.90
C MET A 263 2.06 -7.83 -1.35
N GLY A 264 2.21 -7.08 -2.44
CA GLY A 264 3.51 -6.68 -2.96
C GLY A 264 4.28 -7.81 -3.66
N PRO A 265 5.53 -7.53 -4.07
CA PRO A 265 6.34 -8.44 -4.86
C PRO A 265 6.99 -9.57 -4.03
N LEU A 266 7.49 -10.59 -4.74
CA LEU A 266 8.40 -11.60 -4.18
C LEU A 266 9.79 -11.01 -3.92
N SER A 267 10.61 -11.72 -3.14
CA SER A 267 12.01 -11.32 -2.93
C SER A 267 12.77 -11.23 -4.26
N GLY A 268 13.66 -10.25 -4.37
CA GLY A 268 14.45 -10.00 -5.58
C GLY A 268 13.73 -9.21 -6.67
N VAL A 269 12.39 -9.07 -6.60
CA VAL A 269 11.62 -8.20 -7.50
C VAL A 269 11.58 -6.80 -6.91
N ARG A 270 12.30 -5.86 -7.54
CA ARG A 270 12.39 -4.46 -7.09
C ARG A 270 11.16 -3.64 -7.42
N ASP A 271 10.49 -3.94 -8.53
CA ASP A 271 9.35 -3.19 -9.02
C ASP A 271 8.25 -4.17 -9.46
N GLN A 272 7.20 -4.26 -8.67
CA GLN A 272 6.06 -5.13 -8.91
C GLN A 272 5.34 -4.76 -10.21
N GLY A 273 5.15 -3.47 -10.49
CA GLY A 273 4.43 -3.00 -11.66
C GLY A 273 5.21 -3.29 -12.94
N ALA A 274 6.53 -3.12 -12.93
CA ALA A 274 7.39 -3.50 -14.04
C ALA A 274 7.43 -5.02 -14.26
N ALA A 275 7.49 -5.82 -13.20
CA ALA A 275 7.42 -7.27 -13.30
C ALA A 275 6.07 -7.75 -13.87
N ALA A 276 4.98 -7.14 -13.41
CA ALA A 276 3.64 -7.40 -13.95
C ALA A 276 3.52 -6.98 -15.42
N LEU A 277 4.06 -5.81 -15.80
CA LEU A 277 4.09 -5.36 -17.18
C LEU A 277 4.86 -6.34 -18.08
N SER A 278 6.02 -6.79 -17.61
CA SER A 278 6.82 -7.80 -18.32
C SER A 278 6.02 -9.08 -18.53
N ALA A 279 5.34 -9.58 -17.49
CA ALA A 279 4.52 -10.78 -17.60
C ALA A 279 3.35 -10.57 -18.58
N VAL A 280 2.66 -9.44 -18.49
CA VAL A 280 1.55 -9.08 -19.40
C VAL A 280 2.02 -9.03 -20.86
N ALA A 281 3.16 -8.37 -21.13
CA ALA A 281 3.72 -8.30 -22.47
C ALA A 281 4.10 -9.68 -23.01
N SER A 282 4.67 -10.57 -22.18
CA SER A 282 4.99 -11.94 -22.57
C SER A 282 3.78 -12.82 -22.83
N LEU A 283 2.61 -12.49 -22.28
CA LEU A 283 1.36 -13.22 -22.52
C LEU A 283 0.66 -12.78 -23.81
N MET A 284 1.03 -11.63 -24.41
CA MET A 284 0.43 -11.17 -25.65
C MET A 284 0.82 -12.09 -26.81
N ALA A 285 -0.18 -12.67 -27.48
CA ALA A 285 -0.04 -13.70 -28.51
C ALA A 285 0.48 -13.18 -29.87
N THR A 286 1.48 -12.29 -29.90
CA THR A 286 1.85 -11.58 -31.13
C THR A 286 3.33 -11.24 -31.24
N ASN A 287 3.88 -11.41 -32.45
CA ASN A 287 5.18 -10.87 -32.86
C ASN A 287 5.03 -9.61 -33.72
N ASP A 288 3.80 -9.16 -33.95
CA ASP A 288 3.47 -7.94 -34.69
C ASP A 288 3.24 -6.77 -33.73
N ALA A 289 4.02 -5.70 -33.91
CA ALA A 289 3.98 -4.51 -33.04
C ALA A 289 2.63 -3.79 -33.08
N SER A 290 1.98 -3.71 -34.25
CA SER A 290 0.67 -3.04 -34.38
C SER A 290 -0.45 -3.80 -33.67
N GLN A 291 -0.34 -5.13 -33.61
CA GLN A 291 -1.24 -5.96 -32.82
C GLN A 291 -0.95 -5.81 -31.33
N ALA A 292 0.33 -5.76 -30.91
CA ALA A 292 0.69 -5.52 -29.52
C ALA A 292 0.14 -4.18 -29.01
N ASP A 293 0.29 -3.10 -29.79
CA ASP A 293 -0.24 -1.78 -29.46
C ASP A 293 -1.77 -1.78 -29.29
N ARG A 294 -2.48 -2.51 -30.17
CA ARG A 294 -3.94 -2.65 -30.09
C ARG A 294 -4.38 -3.38 -28.82
N VAL A 295 -3.71 -4.48 -28.47
CA VAL A 295 -4.02 -5.24 -27.25
C VAL A 295 -3.65 -4.43 -26.00
N ALA A 296 -2.52 -3.72 -26.01
CA ALA A 296 -2.11 -2.85 -24.92
C ALA A 296 -3.10 -1.68 -24.70
N ALA A 297 -3.67 -1.13 -25.77
CA ALA A 297 -4.66 -0.05 -25.69
C ALA A 297 -5.97 -0.46 -24.98
N GLU A 298 -6.27 -1.75 -24.85
CA GLU A 298 -7.42 -2.25 -24.08
C GLU A 298 -7.20 -2.11 -22.56
N LEU A 299 -5.96 -1.93 -22.11
CA LEU A 299 -5.60 -1.63 -20.72
C LEU A 299 -5.71 -0.13 -20.46
N ALA A 300 -6.93 0.32 -20.15
CA ALA A 300 -7.27 1.74 -20.02
C ALA A 300 -6.41 2.57 -19.05
N ASP A 301 -5.90 1.97 -17.97
CA ASP A 301 -5.08 2.65 -16.97
C ASP A 301 -3.98 1.72 -16.45
N LEU A 302 -2.88 1.64 -17.19
CA LEU A 302 -1.72 0.83 -16.79
C LEU A 302 -1.10 1.32 -15.49
N ALA A 303 -0.99 2.63 -15.29
CA ALA A 303 -0.35 3.18 -14.10
C ALA A 303 -1.16 2.84 -12.83
N GLY A 304 -2.46 3.17 -12.81
CA GLY A 304 -3.33 2.88 -11.68
C GLY A 304 -3.66 1.40 -11.49
N THR A 305 -3.46 0.56 -12.51
CA THR A 305 -3.64 -0.90 -12.38
C THR A 305 -2.38 -1.59 -11.87
N LEU A 306 -1.22 -1.33 -12.48
CA LEU A 306 0.03 -2.02 -12.15
C LEU A 306 0.73 -1.46 -10.91
N TYR A 307 0.50 -0.18 -10.59
CA TYR A 307 1.13 0.50 -9.46
C TYR A 307 0.14 0.91 -8.35
N ARG A 308 -1.06 0.31 -8.33
CA ARG A 308 -2.14 0.64 -7.39
C ARG A 308 -1.68 0.75 -5.93
N TYR A 309 -0.81 -0.15 -5.51
CA TYR A 309 -0.31 -0.21 -4.13
C TYR A 309 1.17 0.16 -4.02
N GLY A 310 1.87 0.35 -5.15
CA GLY A 310 3.33 0.35 -5.19
C GLY A 310 3.96 1.51 -5.96
N MET A 311 3.20 2.57 -6.28
CA MET A 311 3.75 3.71 -7.00
C MET A 311 4.96 4.33 -6.27
N PRO A 312 4.94 4.59 -4.95
CA PRO A 312 6.10 5.08 -4.22
C PRO A 312 7.25 4.06 -4.08
N SER A 313 7.00 2.75 -4.16
CA SER A 313 8.06 1.73 -4.18
C SER A 313 8.64 1.45 -5.57
N SER A 314 8.01 1.97 -6.63
CA SER A 314 8.44 1.72 -8.01
C SER A 314 9.73 2.44 -8.37
N LEU A 315 10.38 1.98 -9.43
CA LEU A 315 11.53 2.68 -10.03
C LEU A 315 11.15 4.05 -10.60
N LEU A 316 9.87 4.24 -10.93
CA LEU A 316 9.34 5.51 -11.43
C LEU A 316 9.14 6.52 -10.30
N PHE A 317 8.71 6.05 -9.13
CA PHE A 317 8.43 6.79 -7.89
C PHE A 317 7.32 7.86 -7.99
N LYS A 318 7.40 8.75 -9.00
CA LYS A 318 6.43 9.79 -9.31
C LYS A 318 6.39 10.08 -10.81
N LYS A 319 5.33 10.74 -11.28
CA LYS A 319 5.28 11.28 -12.63
C LYS A 319 6.29 12.44 -12.74
N ALA A 320 7.12 12.42 -13.78
CA ALA A 320 7.98 13.56 -14.09
C ALA A 320 7.14 14.81 -14.36
N GLU A 321 7.49 15.93 -13.72
CA GLU A 321 6.90 17.22 -14.05
C GLU A 321 7.38 17.60 -15.46
N GLN A 322 6.46 17.64 -16.42
CA GLN A 322 6.78 18.22 -17.72
C GLN A 322 6.89 19.72 -17.51
N ASP A 323 8.09 20.28 -17.68
CA ASP A 323 8.25 21.69 -18.02
C ASP A 323 7.42 21.93 -19.28
N ARG A 324 6.22 22.47 -19.13
CA ARG A 324 5.34 22.86 -20.23
C ARG A 324 5.90 24.11 -20.91
N THR A 325 7.06 23.99 -21.56
CA THR A 325 7.55 24.94 -22.57
C THR A 325 7.28 24.44 -23.99
N GLY A 326 6.77 23.23 -24.17
CA GLY A 326 6.33 22.69 -25.47
C GLY A 326 4.96 22.02 -25.36
N GLY A 327 3.89 22.81 -25.47
CA GLY A 327 2.54 22.27 -25.53
C GLY A 327 2.32 21.45 -26.81
N VAL A 328 2.03 20.15 -26.66
CA VAL A 328 1.26 19.42 -27.68
C VAL A 328 -0.21 19.69 -27.34
N PRO A 329 -1.00 20.30 -28.25
CA PRO A 329 -2.40 20.58 -27.98
C PRO A 329 -3.16 19.26 -27.80
N CYS A 330 -4.05 19.23 -26.82
CA CYS A 330 -5.08 18.20 -26.70
C CYS A 330 -5.91 18.20 -28.00
N PRO A 331 -6.22 17.04 -28.59
CA PRO A 331 -7.15 16.99 -29.72
C PRO A 331 -8.47 17.60 -29.26
N SER A 332 -8.97 18.57 -30.01
CA SER A 332 -10.34 19.04 -29.87
C SER A 332 -11.27 17.92 -30.33
N GLU A 333 -12.38 17.74 -29.61
CA GLU A 333 -13.53 16.94 -30.06
C GLU A 333 -14.09 17.45 -31.40
#